data_AF-W4VIX6-F1
#
_entry.id   AF-W4VIX6-F1
#
_cell.length_a   1.000
_cell.length_b   1.000
_cell.length_c   1.000
_cell.angle_alpha   90.00
_cell.angle_beta   90.00
_cell.angle_gamma   90.00
#
_symmetry.space_group_name_H-M   'P 1'
#
loop_
_entity.id
_entity.type
_entity.pdbx_description
1 polymer ?
#
loop_
_entity_poly.entity_id
_entity_poly.type
_entity_poly.pdbx_seq_one_letter_code
_entity_poly.pdbx_strand_id
1 'polypeptide(L)'
;MAEKTGSSAIAIQCWSTLQDIIGIMPCLANAILTDEQIPVTCETDIHGAITSIMVQAASLNTKPTFFADITVRHPENPNGELLFHCGNFPVSLSEEEKPKLKRHFLFEDHSPGTHEGKIMGGEI
;
A
#
# COMPACT_ATOMS: atom_id res chain seq x y z
N MET A 1 15.92 4.56 -5.87
CA MET A 1 15.60 5.39 -7.06
C MET A 1 15.14 6.77 -6.62
N ALA A 2 14.08 6.86 -5.79
CA ALA A 2 13.52 8.13 -5.30
C ALA A 2 14.57 9.10 -4.70
N GLU A 3 15.48 8.62 -3.86
CA GLU A 3 16.57 9.45 -3.31
C GLU A 3 17.47 10.06 -4.39
N LYS A 4 17.81 9.28 -5.43
CA LYS A 4 18.69 9.72 -6.52
C LYS A 4 18.03 10.79 -7.39
N THR A 5 16.70 10.73 -7.54
CA THR A 5 15.92 11.67 -8.35
C THR A 5 15.35 12.82 -7.53
N GLY A 6 15.48 12.81 -6.20
CA GLY A 6 14.84 13.77 -5.31
C GLY A 6 13.32 13.68 -5.30
N SER A 7 12.74 12.51 -5.62
CA SER A 7 11.29 12.32 -5.71
C SER A 7 10.65 12.12 -4.33
N SER A 8 9.54 12.83 -4.07
CA SER A 8 8.81 12.75 -2.80
C SER A 8 7.83 11.58 -2.70
N ALA A 9 7.48 10.94 -3.82
CA ALA A 9 6.65 9.74 -3.89
C ALA A 9 6.97 8.96 -5.16
N ILE A 10 6.43 7.74 -5.24
CA ILE A 10 6.57 6.84 -6.39
C ILE A 10 5.16 6.42 -6.81
N ALA A 11 4.84 6.55 -8.10
CA ALA A 11 3.71 5.86 -8.70
C ALA A 11 4.27 4.76 -9.60
N ILE A 12 3.88 3.51 -9.37
CA ILE A 12 4.47 2.35 -10.02
C ILE A 12 3.41 1.46 -10.65
N GLN A 13 3.68 0.98 -11.86
CA GLN A 13 2.98 -0.17 -12.41
C GLN A 13 3.50 -1.44 -11.73
N CYS A 14 2.83 -1.87 -10.65
CA CYS A 14 3.21 -3.05 -9.88
C CYS A 14 2.79 -4.34 -10.60
N TRP A 15 1.48 -4.58 -10.71
CA TRP A 15 0.90 -5.67 -11.48
C TRP A 15 0.44 -5.16 -12.86
N SER A 16 0.49 -5.95 -13.93
CA SER A 16 1.21 -7.22 -14.03
C SER A 16 2.71 -7.06 -14.27
N THR A 17 3.20 -5.84 -14.50
CA THR A 17 4.54 -5.60 -15.05
C THR A 17 5.68 -6.25 -14.25
N LEU A 18 5.67 -6.19 -12.92
CA LEU A 18 6.74 -6.81 -12.13
C LEU A 18 6.54 -8.33 -11.94
N GLN A 19 5.33 -8.82 -12.11
CA GLN A 19 5.09 -10.26 -12.23
C GLN A 19 5.71 -10.77 -13.53
N ASP A 20 5.47 -10.08 -14.64
CA ASP A 20 5.94 -10.50 -15.96
C ASP A 20 7.46 -10.42 -16.11
N ILE A 21 8.10 -9.36 -15.57
CA ILE A 21 9.53 -9.11 -15.79
C ILE A 21 10.40 -9.87 -14.79
N ILE A 22 10.00 -9.93 -13.51
CA ILE A 22 10.83 -10.48 -12.42
C ILE A 22 10.11 -11.47 -11.50
N GLY A 23 8.83 -11.78 -11.76
CA GLY A 23 8.09 -12.81 -11.03
C GLY A 23 7.72 -12.43 -9.60
N ILE A 24 7.49 -11.14 -9.30
CA ILE A 24 7.10 -10.69 -7.96
C ILE A 24 5.90 -9.74 -7.99
N MET A 25 5.23 -9.66 -6.84
CA MET A 25 4.39 -8.52 -6.46
C MET A 25 5.16 -7.63 -5.50
N PRO A 26 5.44 -6.35 -5.80
CA PRO A 26 6.29 -5.52 -4.94
C PRO A 26 5.59 -4.99 -3.68
N CYS A 27 4.34 -5.40 -3.38
CA CYS A 27 3.45 -4.65 -2.49
C CYS A 27 4.01 -4.53 -1.05
N LEU A 28 4.69 -5.55 -0.49
CA LEU A 28 5.38 -5.43 0.80
C LEU A 28 6.56 -4.44 0.75
N ALA A 29 7.33 -4.39 -0.34
CA ALA A 29 8.38 -3.39 -0.48
C ALA A 29 7.80 -1.97 -0.56
N ASN A 30 6.68 -1.80 -1.28
CA ASN A 30 5.95 -0.55 -1.36
C ASN A 30 5.42 -0.10 0.02
N ALA A 31 4.91 -1.06 0.82
CA ALA A 31 4.48 -0.83 2.19
C ALA A 31 5.62 -0.33 3.09
N ILE A 32 6.79 -0.98 3.03
CA ILE A 32 7.97 -0.58 3.80
C ILE A 32 8.45 0.82 3.41
N LEU A 33 8.52 1.12 2.12
CA LEU A 33 8.90 2.46 1.65
C LEU A 33 7.92 3.54 2.13
N THR A 34 6.62 3.23 2.12
CA THR A 34 5.59 4.16 2.60
C THR A 34 5.70 4.38 4.11
N ASP A 35 6.04 3.34 4.88
CA ASP A 35 6.38 3.44 6.30
C ASP A 35 7.58 4.36 6.55
N GLU A 36 8.61 4.23 5.71
CA GLU A 36 9.80 5.09 5.68
C GLU A 36 9.54 6.50 5.14
N GLN A 37 8.28 6.91 5.03
CA GLN A 37 7.84 8.23 4.57
C GLN A 37 8.13 8.51 3.08
N ILE A 38 8.24 7.48 2.24
CA ILE A 38 8.29 7.60 0.78
C ILE A 38 7.04 6.90 0.22
N PRO A 39 5.91 7.61 0.04
CA PRO A 39 4.68 6.98 -0.43
C PRO A 39 4.85 6.30 -1.79
N VAL A 40 4.35 5.07 -1.89
CA VAL A 40 4.34 4.31 -3.14
C VAL A 40 2.92 3.91 -3.50
N THR A 41 2.39 4.48 -4.58
CA THR A 41 1.09 4.14 -5.12
C THR A 41 1.20 3.15 -6.27
N CYS A 42 0.25 2.24 -6.30
CA CYS A 42 0.15 1.19 -7.30
C CYS A 42 -0.57 1.70 -8.57
N GLU A 43 -0.64 0.87 -9.61
CA GLU A 43 -1.34 1.13 -10.89
C GLU A 43 -0.94 2.44 -11.59
N THR A 44 0.25 2.95 -11.29
CA THR A 44 0.73 4.25 -11.79
C THR A 44 -0.19 5.42 -11.38
N ASP A 45 -0.87 5.32 -10.23
CA ASP A 45 -1.78 6.37 -9.76
C ASP A 45 -1.02 7.61 -9.26
N ILE A 46 -0.85 8.57 -10.16
CA ILE A 46 -0.24 9.88 -9.89
C ILE A 46 -1.09 10.71 -8.91
N HIS A 47 -2.42 10.61 -8.98
CA HIS A 47 -3.29 11.37 -8.07
C HIS A 47 -3.21 10.82 -6.65
N GLY A 48 -3.16 9.49 -6.53
CA GLY A 48 -2.82 8.80 -5.30
C GLY A 48 -1.50 9.30 -4.73
N ALA A 49 -0.43 9.34 -5.54
CA ALA A 49 0.89 9.79 -5.09
C ALA A 49 0.88 11.25 -4.59
N ILE A 50 0.24 12.16 -5.33
CA ILE A 50 0.07 13.56 -4.91
C ILE A 50 -0.72 13.64 -3.61
N THR A 51 -1.83 12.90 -3.50
CA THR A 51 -2.67 12.88 -2.31
C THR A 51 -1.90 12.36 -1.10
N SER A 52 -1.11 11.30 -1.24
CA SER A 52 -0.28 10.78 -0.17
C SER A 52 0.74 11.81 0.32
N ILE A 53 1.39 12.56 -0.57
CA ILE A 53 2.29 13.65 -0.18
C ILE A 53 1.53 14.72 0.62
N MET A 54 0.34 15.11 0.18
CA MET A 54 -0.48 16.11 0.88
C MET A 54 -0.91 15.64 2.28
N VAL A 55 -1.35 14.38 2.41
CA VAL A 55 -1.76 13.79 3.69
C VAL A 55 -0.57 13.64 4.63
N GLN A 56 0.58 13.23 4.10
CA GLN A 56 1.83 13.14 4.87
C GLN A 56 2.25 14.51 5.40
N ALA A 57 2.21 15.54 4.56
CA ALA A 57 2.49 16.92 4.99
C ALA A 57 1.49 17.41 6.06
N ALA A 58 0.21 17.05 5.93
CA ALA A 58 -0.82 17.35 6.94
C ALA A 58 -0.55 16.65 8.28
N SER A 59 0.13 15.50 8.27
CA SER A 59 0.60 14.81 9.48
C SER A 59 1.94 15.34 10.02
N LEU A 60 2.49 16.39 9.42
CA LEU A 60 3.85 16.90 9.68
C LEU A 60 4.92 15.80 9.52
N ASN A 61 4.69 14.85 8.62
CA ASN A 61 5.53 13.68 8.39
C ASN A 61 5.78 12.84 9.65
N THR A 62 4.85 12.88 10.63
CA THR A 62 4.95 12.08 11.86
C THR A 62 4.27 10.72 11.74
N LYS A 63 3.45 10.52 10.71
CA LYS A 63 2.70 9.27 10.47
C LYS A 63 2.72 8.90 8.99
N PRO A 64 2.83 7.59 8.65
CA PRO A 64 2.72 7.13 7.27
C PRO A 64 1.28 7.26 6.76
N THR A 65 1.16 7.36 5.44
CA THR A 65 -0.13 7.34 4.73
C THR A 65 -0.44 5.91 4.27
N PHE A 66 -1.71 5.56 4.11
CA PHE A 66 -2.09 4.34 3.40
C PHE A 66 -2.73 4.69 2.05
N PHE A 67 -2.66 3.76 1.10
CA PHE A 67 -3.28 3.85 -0.22
C PHE A 67 -4.21 2.65 -0.39
N ALA A 68 -5.48 2.92 -0.67
CA ALA A 68 -6.52 1.91 -0.64
C ALA A 68 -7.62 2.18 -1.65
N ASP A 69 -8.21 1.11 -2.16
CA ASP A 69 -9.46 1.14 -2.89
C ASP A 69 -10.64 1.10 -1.92
N ILE A 70 -11.69 1.87 -2.22
CA ILE A 70 -13.01 1.69 -1.63
C ILE A 70 -13.69 0.59 -2.44
N THR A 71 -13.77 -0.61 -1.88
CA THR A 71 -14.15 -1.80 -2.66
C THR A 71 -15.62 -2.16 -2.53
N VAL A 72 -16.05 -2.53 -1.33
CA VAL A 72 -17.40 -3.04 -1.07
C VAL A 72 -17.98 -2.48 0.22
N ARG A 73 -19.28 -2.21 0.19
CA ARG A 73 -20.05 -1.86 1.38
C ARG A 73 -20.10 -3.01 2.35
N HIS A 74 -20.06 -2.67 3.63
CA HIS A 74 -20.28 -3.65 4.69
C HIS A 74 -21.72 -4.18 4.60
N PRO A 75 -21.94 -5.50 4.61
CA PRO A 75 -23.26 -6.10 4.37
C PRO A 75 -24.30 -5.70 5.42
N GLU A 76 -23.87 -5.43 6.65
CA GLU A 76 -24.74 -5.17 7.80
C GLU A 76 -24.56 -3.77 8.44
N ASN A 77 -23.56 -3.00 8.00
CA ASN A 77 -23.27 -1.68 8.55
C ASN A 77 -23.44 -0.64 7.45
N PRO A 78 -24.49 0.18 7.48
CA PRO A 78 -24.76 1.14 6.41
C PRO A 78 -23.69 2.23 6.26
N ASN A 79 -22.82 2.40 7.26
CA ASN A 79 -21.70 3.34 7.25
C ASN A 79 -20.33 2.64 7.22
N GLY A 80 -20.29 1.36 6.87
CA GLY A 80 -19.05 0.59 6.74
C GLY A 80 -18.67 0.37 5.29
N GLU A 81 -17.39 0.55 4.98
CA GLU A 81 -16.81 0.25 3.67
C GLU A 81 -15.53 -0.59 3.88
N LEU A 82 -15.28 -1.56 3.01
CA LEU A 82 -14.03 -2.32 2.99
C LEU A 82 -12.98 -1.56 2.20
N LEU A 83 -11.91 -1.16 2.90
CA LEU A 83 -10.70 -0.64 2.28
C LEU A 83 -9.74 -1.79 2.02
N PHE A 84 -9.29 -1.92 0.77
CA PHE A 84 -8.40 -2.99 0.35
C PHE A 84 -7.41 -2.50 -0.70
N HIS A 85 -6.24 -3.14 -0.75
CA HIS A 85 -5.30 -3.04 -1.87
C HIS A 85 -4.40 -4.28 -1.87
N CYS A 86 -3.54 -4.44 -2.88
CA CYS A 86 -2.62 -5.59 -3.08
C CYS A 86 -1.60 -5.89 -1.96
N GLY A 87 -1.67 -5.21 -0.80
CA GLY A 87 -0.73 -5.36 0.31
C GLY A 87 0.35 -4.29 0.37
N ASN A 88 0.09 -3.07 -0.11
CA ASN A 88 0.97 -1.91 0.00
C ASN A 88 0.65 -1.01 1.21
N PHE A 89 -0.21 -1.47 2.11
CA PHE A 89 -0.47 -0.77 3.37
C PHE A 89 0.80 -0.78 4.23
N PRO A 90 1.20 0.34 4.84
CA PRO A 90 2.40 0.41 5.68
C PRO A 90 2.35 -0.62 6.81
N VAL A 91 3.47 -1.31 7.07
CA VAL A 91 3.49 -2.44 8.01
C VAL A 91 3.30 -1.98 9.46
N SER A 92 3.67 -0.74 9.78
CA SER A 92 3.43 -0.11 11.08
C SER A 92 1.95 0.14 11.38
N LEU A 93 1.06 0.04 10.38
CA LEU A 93 -0.39 0.14 10.55
C LEU A 93 -1.05 -1.22 10.81
N SER A 94 -0.31 -2.33 10.75
CA SER A 94 -0.85 -3.68 10.99
C SER A 94 -0.89 -4.00 12.49
N GLU A 95 -1.89 -4.77 12.94
CA GLU A 95 -1.94 -5.33 14.30
C GLU A 95 -0.81 -6.36 14.52
N GLU A 96 -0.30 -6.97 13.46
CA GLU A 96 0.78 -7.93 13.50
C GLU A 96 2.15 -7.24 13.62
N GLU A 97 2.86 -7.47 14.73
CA GLU A 97 4.21 -6.91 14.97
C GLU A 97 5.27 -7.35 13.94
N LYS A 98 5.02 -8.42 13.19
CA LYS A 98 5.95 -9.00 12.21
C LYS A 98 5.23 -9.27 10.90
N PRO A 99 5.34 -8.39 9.89
CA PRO A 99 4.75 -8.62 8.59
C PRO A 99 5.35 -9.90 7.98
N LYS A 100 4.49 -10.72 7.39
CA LYS A 100 4.89 -11.97 6.72
C LYS A 100 4.87 -11.76 5.22
N LEU A 101 5.98 -12.13 4.58
CA LEU A 101 6.02 -12.27 3.13
C LEU A 101 5.07 -13.38 2.70
N LYS A 102 4.12 -13.04 1.84
CA LYS A 102 3.11 -13.95 1.30
C LYS A 102 3.12 -13.93 -0.23
N ARG A 103 2.30 -14.82 -0.78
CA ARG A 103 1.96 -14.89 -2.21
C ARG A 103 0.59 -14.27 -2.39
N HIS A 104 0.40 -13.51 -3.46
CA HIS A 104 -0.88 -12.86 -3.71
C HIS A 104 -1.98 -13.91 -3.96
N PHE A 105 -3.13 -13.81 -3.29
CA PHE A 105 -4.19 -14.81 -3.38
C PHE A 105 -5.11 -14.64 -4.60
N LEU A 106 -5.25 -13.41 -5.12
CA LEU A 106 -6.19 -13.07 -6.19
C LEU A 106 -5.75 -13.52 -7.61
N PHE A 107 -4.44 -13.51 -7.90
CA PHE A 107 -3.92 -13.73 -9.26
C PHE A 107 -3.41 -15.17 -9.44
N GLU A 108 -3.61 -15.75 -10.63
CA GLU A 108 -3.30 -17.16 -10.92
C GLU A 108 -1.82 -17.53 -10.76
N ASP A 109 -0.93 -16.60 -11.06
CA ASP A 109 0.52 -16.78 -10.96
C ASP A 109 1.01 -16.87 -9.50
N HIS A 110 0.17 -16.42 -8.56
CA HIS A 110 0.46 -16.32 -7.13
C HIS A 110 1.86 -15.77 -6.88
N SER A 111 2.24 -14.68 -7.56
CA SER A 111 3.57 -14.10 -7.41
C SER A 111 3.84 -13.71 -5.94
N PRO A 112 5.03 -14.01 -5.39
CA PRO A 112 5.41 -13.65 -4.03
C PRO A 112 5.67 -12.14 -3.89
N GLY A 113 5.51 -11.62 -2.68
CA GLY A 113 5.91 -10.25 -2.36
C GLY A 113 4.81 -9.36 -1.76
N THR A 114 3.69 -9.95 -1.38
CA THR A 114 2.65 -9.27 -0.61
C THR A 114 2.87 -9.45 0.90
N HIS A 115 2.15 -8.65 1.68
CA HIS A 115 1.82 -8.97 3.06
C HIS A 115 0.33 -8.75 3.27
N GLU A 116 -0.21 -9.42 4.28
CA GLU A 116 -1.62 -9.35 4.63
C GLU A 116 -1.70 -9.32 6.15
N GLY A 117 -2.50 -8.40 6.67
CA GLY A 117 -2.72 -8.25 8.08
C GLY A 117 -3.95 -7.39 8.33
N LYS A 118 -4.44 -7.45 9.57
CA LYS A 118 -5.52 -6.58 10.00
C LYS A 118 -4.94 -5.21 10.35
N ILE A 119 -5.51 -4.15 9.78
CA ILE A 119 -5.11 -2.79 10.18
C ILE A 119 -5.49 -2.52 11.64
N MET A 120 -4.63 -1.83 12.38
CA MET A 120 -4.94 -1.36 13.72
C MET A 120 -6.20 -0.50 13.70
N GLY A 121 -7.15 -0.81 14.58
CA GLY A 121 -8.29 0.06 14.83
C GLY A 121 -7.88 1.39 15.46
N GLY A 122 -8.74 2.38 15.35
CA GLY A 122 -8.57 3.68 16.01
C GLY A 122 -9.82 4.52 15.86
N GLU A 123 -9.92 5.59 16.66
CA GLU A 123 -10.82 6.70 16.36
C GLU A 123 -10.12 7.57 15.31
N ILE A 124 -10.63 7.54 14.09
CA ILE A 124 -10.17 8.37 12.97
C ILE A 124 -10.84 9.73 13.05
#